data_AF-A0A7K3BET0-F1
#
_entry.id   AF-A0A7K3BET0-F1
#
_cell.length_a   1.000
_cell.length_b   1.000
_cell.length_c   1.000
_cell.angle_alpha   90.00
_cell.angle_beta   90.00
_cell.angle_gamma   90.00
#
_symmetry.space_group_name_H-M   'P 1'
#
loop_
_entity.id
_entity.type
_entity.pdbx_description
1 polymer ?
#
loop_
_entity_poly.entity_id
_entity_poly.type
_entity_poly.pdbx_seq_one_letter_code
_entity_poly.pdbx_strand_id
1 'polypeptide(L)'
;MSAGRRRRRPPSSAGWSWRSGSRPAGPDRTRGGTGRPRRRSRRPPPPGPTAGEAPRGPRTTRPRPAPGGSPCGTAGGDAPRGACGARRSPPALLVPLRDLLDGDARAALEKEIARLVERYGHTLQPDRRILLEQYRLADCARKVVGVGSVGTRCWILLLLGKDDEDPLFLQAKKAEESVLAPYAGPGPYRTQGERVVAGQRLMQATSDIFLGWERLYGVDGRRRDFYIRQLRDWKGIVVAENLSPGTMTLFGEVCGATLARAHARSGDRIAIAAYLGGSDVFDRAVAGFAEAYADQNERDHRALVEAVRGGRLRAESA
;
A
#
# COMPACT_ATOMS: atom_id res chain seq x y z
N MET A 1 -62.95 -35.21 11.89
CA MET A 1 -61.93 -36.14 12.44
C MET A 1 -60.90 -35.32 13.21
N SER A 2 -60.64 -35.74 14.44
CA SER A 2 -59.93 -35.02 15.50
C SER A 2 -58.40 -35.17 15.44
N ALA A 3 -57.75 -34.38 16.32
CA ALA A 3 -56.36 -34.42 16.84
C ALA A 3 -55.37 -33.52 16.07
N GLY A 4 -54.71 -32.50 16.63
CA GLY A 4 -54.49 -32.08 18.01
C GLY A 4 -53.07 -32.40 18.49
N ARG A 5 -52.15 -31.42 18.49
CA ARG A 5 -51.07 -31.27 19.50
C ARG A 5 -50.30 -29.95 19.34
N ARG A 6 -49.73 -29.52 20.47
CA ARG A 6 -49.30 -28.18 20.88
C ARG A 6 -47.76 -28.01 20.89
N ARG A 7 -47.34 -26.72 20.86
CA ARG A 7 -46.06 -26.10 21.34
C ARG A 7 -44.83 -26.36 20.42
N ARG A 8 -43.80 -25.48 20.29
CA ARG A 8 -43.13 -24.55 21.23
C ARG A 8 -42.48 -23.37 20.48
N ARG A 9 -42.40 -22.19 21.13
CA ARG A 9 -41.48 -21.08 20.80
C ARG A 9 -40.05 -21.41 21.30
N PRO A 10 -38.98 -21.02 20.59
CA PRO A 10 -37.62 -21.03 21.14
C PRO A 10 -37.29 -19.75 21.93
N PRO A 11 -36.28 -19.79 22.81
CA PRO A 11 -36.09 -18.83 23.90
C PRO A 11 -35.29 -17.58 23.52
N SER A 12 -35.54 -16.53 24.30
CA SER A 12 -34.74 -15.31 24.44
C SER A 12 -33.57 -15.51 25.43
N SER A 13 -32.52 -14.71 25.20
CA SER A 13 -31.44 -14.23 26.11
C SER A 13 -30.32 -15.18 26.56
N ALA A 14 -29.09 -14.82 26.17
CA ALA A 14 -27.85 -14.77 26.98
C ALA A 14 -26.80 -14.02 26.14
N GLY A 15 -26.23 -12.86 26.50
CA GLY A 15 -25.87 -12.39 27.83
C GLY A 15 -24.43 -12.78 28.17
N TRP A 16 -23.43 -12.36 27.37
CA TRP A 16 -22.01 -12.59 27.70
C TRP A 16 -21.47 -11.37 28.46
N SER A 17 -21.39 -11.51 29.77
CA SER A 17 -20.73 -10.56 30.68
C SER A 17 -19.22 -10.82 30.71
N TRP A 18 -18.43 -9.76 30.55
CA TRP A 18 -16.99 -9.76 30.81
C TRP A 18 -16.73 -9.03 32.14
N ARG A 19 -16.28 -9.77 33.16
CA ARG A 19 -15.60 -9.27 34.38
C ARG A 19 -14.52 -10.29 34.73
N SER A 20 -13.24 -9.96 34.49
CA SER A 20 -12.28 -9.31 35.40
C SER A 20 -11.75 -10.23 36.49
N GLY A 21 -10.44 -10.48 36.52
CA GLY A 21 -9.80 -11.18 37.64
C GLY A 21 -8.33 -11.50 37.40
N SER A 22 -7.46 -10.51 37.62
CA SER A 22 -6.02 -10.67 37.78
C SER A 22 -5.68 -11.00 39.24
N ARG A 23 -4.79 -11.98 39.49
CA ARG A 23 -3.64 -11.92 40.43
C ARG A 23 -2.85 -13.25 40.49
N PRO A 24 -1.55 -13.21 40.89
CA PRO A 24 -0.56 -14.24 40.58
C PRO A 24 -0.34 -15.25 41.73
N ALA A 25 0.13 -16.45 41.39
CA ALA A 25 0.61 -17.44 42.36
C ALA A 25 2.15 -17.42 42.44
N GLY A 26 2.68 -17.34 43.67
CA GLY A 26 4.10 -17.45 44.01
C GLY A 26 4.62 -18.90 43.97
N PRO A 27 5.92 -19.12 44.22
CA PRO A 27 6.65 -20.29 43.74
C PRO A 27 6.65 -21.45 44.73
N ASP A 28 6.46 -22.66 44.22
CA ASP A 28 6.72 -23.89 44.94
C ASP A 28 8.14 -24.41 44.65
N ARG A 29 8.85 -24.79 45.71
CA ARG A 29 10.19 -25.39 45.67
C ARG A 29 10.02 -26.89 45.86
N THR A 30 10.56 -27.72 44.96
CA THR A 30 11.34 -28.91 45.33
C THR A 30 11.97 -29.64 44.13
N ARG A 31 13.30 -29.80 44.25
CA ARG A 31 14.17 -30.96 43.91
C ARG A 31 14.14 -31.63 42.53
N GLY A 32 15.33 -31.58 41.90
CA GLY A 32 16.04 -32.80 41.48
C GLY A 32 16.25 -32.97 39.97
N GLY A 33 17.48 -32.78 39.49
CA GLY A 33 17.86 -33.15 38.12
C GLY A 33 19.14 -32.48 37.64
N THR A 34 20.28 -33.07 37.99
CA THR A 34 21.62 -32.69 37.52
C THR A 34 21.82 -33.05 36.05
N GLY A 35 21.85 -32.05 35.17
CA GLY A 35 22.23 -32.19 33.77
C GLY A 35 22.81 -30.88 33.24
N ARG A 36 24.14 -30.79 33.17
CA ARG A 36 24.89 -29.58 32.80
C ARG A 36 25.16 -29.58 31.29
N PRO A 37 24.62 -28.67 30.47
CA PRO A 37 25.09 -28.50 29.10
C PRO A 37 26.22 -27.47 29.06
N ARG A 38 27.29 -27.81 28.33
CA ARG A 38 28.48 -26.97 28.15
C ARG A 38 28.12 -25.63 27.48
N ARG A 39 28.45 -24.51 28.14
CA ARG A 39 28.46 -23.16 27.55
C ARG A 39 29.45 -23.13 26.38
N ARG A 40 28.97 -22.96 25.15
CA ARG A 40 29.79 -22.41 24.06
C ARG A 40 29.80 -20.89 24.21
N SER A 41 30.98 -20.33 24.51
CA SER A 41 31.24 -18.89 24.51
C SER A 41 31.08 -18.35 23.08
N ARG A 42 30.00 -17.62 22.80
CA ARG A 42 29.93 -16.76 21.62
C ARG A 42 30.53 -15.40 22.02
N ARG A 43 31.62 -15.00 21.36
CA ARG A 43 32.15 -13.64 21.41
C ARG A 43 31.05 -12.67 20.90
N PRO A 44 30.91 -11.47 21.49
CA PRO A 44 30.07 -10.44 20.91
C PRO A 44 30.66 -9.97 19.56
N PRO A 45 29.82 -9.54 18.60
CA PRO A 45 30.30 -8.95 17.35
C PRO A 45 31.05 -7.64 17.63
N PRO A 46 32.03 -7.25 16.78
CA PRO A 46 32.74 -5.99 16.94
C PRO A 46 31.77 -4.80 16.74
N PRO A 47 32.04 -3.65 17.38
CA PRO A 47 31.25 -2.44 17.16
C PRO A 47 31.34 -2.01 15.68
N GLY A 48 30.20 -1.63 15.12
CA GLY A 48 30.10 -1.08 13.77
C GLY A 48 30.84 0.27 13.64
N PRO A 49 31.23 0.67 12.42
CA PRO A 49 32.00 1.89 12.21
C PRO A 49 31.22 3.14 12.63
N THR A 50 31.87 3.98 13.44
CA THR A 50 31.44 5.34 13.77
C THR A 50 31.31 6.19 12.50
N ALA A 51 30.29 7.04 12.45
CA ALA A 51 30.00 7.95 11.34
C ALA A 51 31.21 8.84 11.02
N GLY A 52 31.95 8.48 9.97
CA GLY A 52 32.96 9.30 9.34
C GLY A 52 32.35 10.02 8.12
N GLU A 53 32.68 11.30 7.97
CA GLU A 53 32.29 12.18 6.86
C GLU A 53 32.37 11.51 5.48
N ALA A 54 31.31 11.70 4.69
CA ALA A 54 31.26 11.29 3.30
C ALA A 54 32.23 12.13 2.44
N PRO A 55 33.09 11.52 1.59
CA PRO A 55 33.96 12.28 0.70
C PRO A 55 33.16 12.91 -0.45
N ARG A 56 33.43 14.20 -0.73
CA ARG A 56 32.82 14.97 -1.82
C ARG A 56 33.31 14.43 -3.18
N GLY A 57 32.39 13.92 -4.00
CA GLY A 57 32.66 13.54 -5.39
C GLY A 57 32.91 14.75 -6.31
N PRO A 58 33.53 14.55 -7.50
CA PRO A 58 33.97 15.63 -8.37
C PRO A 58 32.79 16.30 -9.10
N ARG A 59 32.88 17.63 -9.25
CA ARG A 59 31.91 18.47 -9.96
C ARG A 59 31.94 18.18 -11.46
N THR A 60 30.83 17.71 -12.02
CA THR A 60 30.64 17.60 -13.47
C THR A 60 30.17 18.95 -14.03
N THR A 61 31.00 19.57 -14.86
CA THR A 61 30.67 20.75 -15.67
C THR A 61 29.75 20.38 -16.84
N ARG A 62 28.58 21.02 -16.96
CA ARG A 62 27.71 20.94 -18.14
C ARG A 62 28.24 21.82 -19.28
N PRO A 63 28.20 21.37 -20.55
CA PRO A 63 28.54 22.23 -21.68
C PRO A 63 27.40 23.19 -22.06
N ARG A 64 27.79 24.40 -22.50
CA ARG A 64 26.94 25.48 -23.03
C ARG A 64 26.34 25.11 -24.41
N PRO A 65 25.14 25.61 -24.78
CA PRO A 65 24.65 25.53 -26.15
C PRO A 65 25.28 26.61 -27.04
N ALA A 66 25.50 26.26 -28.31
CA ALA A 66 26.03 27.16 -29.34
C ALA A 66 24.96 28.13 -29.90
N PRO A 67 25.34 29.32 -30.41
CA PRO A 67 24.41 30.29 -31.00
C PRO A 67 24.47 30.32 -32.55
N GLY A 68 23.35 30.72 -33.16
CA GLY A 68 23.23 31.14 -34.57
C GLY A 68 22.18 30.32 -35.34
N GLY A 69 21.28 30.89 -36.14
CA GLY A 69 21.02 32.29 -36.47
C GLY A 69 19.86 32.40 -37.49
N SER A 70 19.01 33.40 -37.24
CA SER A 70 18.32 34.31 -38.19
C SER A 70 17.22 33.89 -39.19
N PRO A 71 16.35 34.86 -39.59
CA PRO A 71 14.94 34.67 -39.91
C PRO A 71 14.56 34.92 -41.38
N CYS A 72 13.42 34.37 -41.81
CA CYS A 72 12.71 34.71 -43.06
C CYS A 72 11.28 34.16 -42.91
N GLY A 73 10.17 34.79 -43.29
CA GLY A 73 9.86 36.08 -43.87
C GLY A 73 8.32 36.18 -43.86
N THR A 74 7.79 37.40 -43.84
CA THR A 74 6.36 37.71 -43.89
C THR A 74 5.77 37.47 -45.28
N ALA A 75 4.67 36.72 -45.36
CA ALA A 75 3.69 36.82 -46.44
C ALA A 75 2.31 36.45 -45.89
N GLY A 76 1.34 37.33 -46.13
CA GLY A 76 -0.02 37.28 -45.58
C GLY A 76 -0.92 36.24 -46.25
N GLY A 77 -1.96 35.87 -45.50
CA GLY A 77 -3.08 35.05 -45.95
C GLY A 77 -4.05 34.87 -44.79
N ASP A 78 -5.19 35.56 -44.85
CA ASP A 78 -6.30 35.46 -43.91
C ASP A 78 -6.80 34.01 -43.81
N ALA A 79 -6.76 33.45 -42.59
CA ALA A 79 -7.47 32.23 -42.22
C ALA A 79 -7.99 32.38 -40.78
N PRO A 80 -9.22 31.93 -40.48
CA PRO A 80 -9.92 32.31 -39.28
C PRO A 80 -9.24 31.74 -38.04
N ARG A 81 -9.21 32.55 -36.97
CA ARG A 81 -8.73 32.20 -35.63
C ARG A 81 -9.60 31.09 -35.04
N GLY A 82 -9.33 29.85 -35.43
CA GLY A 82 -9.78 28.66 -34.73
C GLY A 82 -9.00 28.56 -33.42
N ALA A 83 -9.59 29.09 -32.35
CA ALA A 83 -9.10 28.86 -31.00
C ALA A 83 -9.20 27.37 -30.66
N CYS A 84 -8.19 26.58 -31.03
CA CYS A 84 -7.98 25.25 -30.47
C CYS A 84 -7.33 25.40 -29.09
N GLY A 85 -8.03 26.10 -28.20
CA GLY A 85 -7.80 25.99 -26.77
C GLY A 85 -8.35 24.64 -26.35
N ALA A 86 -7.55 23.58 -26.49
CA ALA A 86 -7.80 22.34 -25.80
C ALA A 86 -7.72 22.66 -24.30
N ARG A 87 -8.86 23.02 -23.71
CA ARG A 87 -9.10 22.89 -22.27
C ARG A 87 -8.75 21.45 -21.95
N ARG A 88 -7.54 21.20 -21.46
CA ARG A 88 -7.18 19.92 -20.87
C ARG A 88 -8.06 19.80 -19.64
N SER A 89 -9.17 19.08 -19.77
CA SER A 89 -9.94 18.63 -18.62
C SER A 89 -8.99 17.96 -17.64
N PRO A 90 -9.16 18.16 -16.32
CA PRO A 90 -8.32 17.49 -15.34
C PRO A 90 -8.33 15.98 -15.64
N PRO A 91 -7.18 15.29 -15.55
CA PRO A 91 -7.10 13.90 -15.93
C PRO A 91 -8.15 13.10 -15.16
N ALA A 92 -9.08 12.48 -15.89
CA ALA A 92 -10.17 11.74 -15.28
C ALA A 92 -9.60 10.70 -14.30
N LEU A 93 -10.16 10.67 -13.09
CA LEU A 93 -9.71 9.78 -12.01
C LEU A 93 -9.72 8.31 -12.46
N LEU A 94 -10.66 7.97 -13.34
CA LEU A 94 -10.77 6.70 -14.04
C LEU A 94 -10.81 6.99 -15.54
N VAL A 95 -9.96 6.31 -16.30
CA VAL A 95 -9.99 6.34 -17.76
C VAL A 95 -10.29 4.92 -18.24
N PRO A 96 -11.47 4.66 -18.85
CA PRO A 96 -11.80 3.36 -19.43
C PRO A 96 -10.73 2.87 -20.40
N LEU A 97 -10.52 1.56 -20.48
CA LEU A 97 -9.51 1.01 -21.38
C LEU A 97 -9.77 1.38 -22.85
N ARG A 98 -11.04 1.43 -23.25
CA ARG A 98 -11.48 1.90 -24.58
C ARG A 98 -11.05 3.33 -24.93
N ASP A 99 -10.79 4.18 -23.93
CA ASP A 99 -10.37 5.57 -24.14
C ASP A 99 -8.85 5.73 -23.97
N LEU A 100 -8.13 4.66 -23.61
CA LEU A 100 -6.69 4.65 -23.40
C LEU A 100 -5.91 4.12 -24.60
N LEU A 101 -6.48 3.17 -25.33
CA LEU A 101 -5.84 2.45 -26.42
C LEU A 101 -6.88 2.15 -27.50
N ASP A 102 -6.42 2.16 -28.75
CA ASP A 102 -7.23 1.83 -29.92
C ASP A 102 -6.78 0.51 -30.56
N GLY A 103 -7.67 -0.07 -31.37
CA GLY A 103 -7.38 -1.20 -32.25
C GLY A 103 -6.74 -2.41 -31.55
N ASP A 104 -5.69 -2.95 -32.17
CA ASP A 104 -5.03 -4.19 -31.74
C ASP A 104 -4.40 -4.08 -30.34
N ALA A 105 -3.87 -2.91 -29.97
CA ALA A 105 -3.26 -2.69 -28.68
C ALA A 105 -4.28 -2.81 -27.54
N ARG A 106 -5.51 -2.34 -27.76
CA ARG A 106 -6.63 -2.49 -26.83
C ARG A 106 -6.99 -3.96 -26.67
N ALA A 107 -7.25 -4.66 -27.78
CA ALA A 107 -7.65 -6.06 -27.77
C ALA A 107 -6.59 -6.96 -27.10
N ALA A 108 -5.31 -6.68 -27.34
CA ALA A 108 -4.20 -7.37 -26.68
C ALA A 108 -4.21 -7.17 -25.17
N LEU A 109 -4.43 -5.93 -24.69
CA LEU A 109 -4.47 -5.64 -23.27
C LEU A 109 -5.72 -6.20 -22.58
N GLU A 110 -6.88 -6.15 -23.23
CA GLU A 110 -8.12 -6.79 -22.74
C GLU A 110 -7.90 -8.28 -22.50
N LYS A 111 -7.26 -8.97 -23.46
CA LYS A 111 -6.90 -10.38 -23.34
C LYS A 111 -5.94 -10.64 -22.18
N GLU A 112 -4.93 -9.78 -22.02
CA GLU A 112 -3.99 -9.90 -20.90
C GLU A 112 -4.67 -9.65 -19.54
N ILE A 113 -5.61 -8.69 -19.45
CA ILE A 113 -6.38 -8.43 -18.23
C ILE A 113 -7.31 -9.60 -17.91
N ALA A 114 -8.01 -10.16 -18.90
CA ALA A 114 -8.84 -11.35 -18.71
C ALA A 114 -8.01 -12.53 -18.18
N ARG A 115 -6.83 -12.76 -18.77
CA ARG A 115 -5.87 -13.77 -18.30
C ARG A 115 -5.33 -13.47 -16.89
N LEU A 116 -5.12 -12.20 -16.56
CA LEU A 116 -4.75 -11.80 -15.19
C LEU A 116 -5.86 -12.21 -14.21
N VAL A 117 -7.13 -11.97 -14.56
CA VAL A 117 -8.29 -12.34 -13.73
C VAL A 117 -8.33 -13.84 -13.47
N GLU A 118 -8.20 -14.63 -14.53
CA GLU A 118 -8.15 -16.09 -14.45
C GLU A 118 -6.99 -16.58 -13.58
N ARG A 119 -5.76 -16.14 -13.88
CA ARG A 119 -4.56 -16.64 -13.20
C ARG A 119 -4.50 -16.24 -11.73
N TYR A 120 -4.88 -15.00 -11.39
CA TYR A 120 -4.85 -14.59 -9.98
C TYR A 120 -5.86 -15.39 -9.14
N GLY A 121 -6.96 -15.87 -9.74
CA GLY A 121 -7.92 -16.75 -9.06
C GLY A 121 -7.26 -17.98 -8.44
N HIS A 122 -6.18 -18.50 -9.04
CA HIS A 122 -5.39 -19.60 -8.48
C HIS A 122 -4.58 -19.23 -7.23
N THR A 123 -4.43 -17.95 -6.91
CA THR A 123 -3.74 -17.47 -5.69
C THR A 123 -4.68 -17.31 -4.49
N LEU A 124 -5.98 -17.49 -4.70
CA LEU A 124 -7.01 -17.42 -3.67
C LEU A 124 -7.20 -18.77 -2.97
N GLN A 125 -7.83 -18.74 -1.79
CA GLN A 125 -8.32 -19.97 -1.16
C GLN A 125 -9.41 -20.61 -2.03
N PRO A 126 -9.54 -21.96 -2.03
CA PRO A 126 -10.46 -22.66 -2.94
C PRO A 126 -11.92 -22.17 -2.86
N ASP A 127 -12.42 -21.89 -1.66
CA ASP A 127 -13.77 -21.37 -1.43
C ASP A 127 -13.96 -19.97 -2.04
N ARG A 128 -12.94 -19.10 -1.95
CA ARG A 128 -12.98 -17.74 -2.55
C ARG A 128 -12.81 -17.76 -4.06
N ARG A 129 -12.06 -18.73 -4.57
CA ARG A 129 -11.94 -18.97 -6.01
C ARG A 129 -13.28 -19.38 -6.62
N ILE A 130 -14.00 -20.32 -6.00
CA ILE A 130 -15.34 -20.74 -6.46
C ILE A 130 -16.31 -19.54 -6.48
N LEU A 131 -16.24 -18.66 -5.47
CA LEU A 131 -17.03 -17.43 -5.47
C LEU A 131 -16.65 -16.51 -6.63
N LEU A 132 -15.35 -16.32 -6.89
CA LEU A 132 -14.89 -15.48 -7.99
C LEU A 132 -15.31 -16.01 -9.36
N GLU A 133 -15.32 -17.33 -9.56
CA GLU A 133 -15.70 -17.99 -10.82
C GLU A 133 -17.16 -17.74 -11.22
N GLN A 134 -18.01 -17.25 -10.29
CA GLN A 134 -19.39 -16.84 -10.59
C GLN A 134 -19.47 -15.45 -11.25
N TYR A 135 -18.35 -14.74 -11.33
CA TYR A 135 -18.28 -13.39 -11.90
C TYR A 135 -17.52 -13.40 -13.23
N ARG A 136 -18.02 -12.66 -14.22
CA ARG A 136 -17.35 -12.42 -15.51
C ARG A 136 -16.75 -11.03 -15.56
N LEU A 137 -15.56 -10.88 -16.14
CA LEU A 137 -14.99 -9.55 -16.41
C LEU A 137 -15.84 -8.84 -17.48
N ALA A 138 -16.38 -7.67 -17.14
CA ALA A 138 -17.25 -6.88 -18.01
C ALA A 138 -16.55 -5.64 -18.58
N ASP A 139 -15.78 -4.92 -17.78
CA ASP A 139 -15.03 -3.74 -18.23
C ASP A 139 -13.78 -3.52 -17.37
N CYS A 140 -12.86 -2.70 -17.84
CA CYS A 140 -11.71 -2.26 -17.07
C CYS A 140 -11.33 -0.80 -17.35
N ALA A 141 -10.79 -0.14 -16.32
CA ALA A 141 -10.37 1.25 -16.39
C ALA A 141 -9.04 1.45 -15.67
N ARG A 142 -8.22 2.37 -16.14
CA ARG A 142 -7.02 2.81 -15.42
C ARG A 142 -7.38 3.88 -14.41
N LYS A 143 -7.05 3.65 -13.14
CA LYS A 143 -7.19 4.66 -12.08
C LYS A 143 -5.93 5.50 -11.99
N VAL A 144 -6.09 6.81 -12.05
CA VAL A 144 -5.04 7.75 -11.64
C VAL A 144 -4.89 7.63 -10.13
N VAL A 145 -3.68 7.32 -9.69
CA VAL A 145 -3.36 7.11 -8.27
C VAL A 145 -2.82 8.39 -7.64
N GLY A 146 -2.94 8.49 -6.32
CA GLY A 146 -2.46 9.65 -5.55
C GLY A 146 -0.93 9.80 -5.56
N VAL A 147 -0.46 10.89 -4.93
CA VAL A 147 0.94 11.37 -4.94
C VAL A 147 1.99 10.30 -4.63
N GLY A 148 1.73 9.38 -3.70
CA GLY A 148 2.65 8.31 -3.31
C GLY A 148 2.75 7.13 -4.29
N SER A 149 2.09 7.20 -5.46
CA SER A 149 2.11 6.13 -6.46
C SER A 149 2.14 6.68 -7.89
N VAL A 150 2.47 7.97 -8.07
CA VAL A 150 2.59 8.60 -9.38
C VAL A 150 3.52 7.78 -10.27
N GLY A 151 3.08 7.49 -11.51
CA GLY A 151 3.82 6.66 -12.47
C GLY A 151 3.57 5.15 -12.36
N THR A 152 2.95 4.66 -11.27
CA THR A 152 2.56 3.25 -11.16
C THR A 152 1.27 2.95 -11.92
N ARG A 153 1.01 1.66 -12.18
CA ARG A 153 -0.21 1.20 -12.87
C ARG A 153 -1.24 0.74 -11.84
N CYS A 154 -2.48 1.18 -12.01
CA CYS A 154 -3.61 0.78 -11.20
C CYS A 154 -4.81 0.54 -12.13
N TRP A 155 -5.29 -0.68 -12.17
CA TRP A 155 -6.47 -1.08 -12.93
C TRP A 155 -7.65 -1.30 -11.99
N ILE A 156 -8.81 -0.80 -12.39
CA ILE A 156 -10.10 -1.16 -11.83
C ILE A 156 -10.75 -2.13 -12.80
N LEU A 157 -11.21 -3.26 -12.28
CA LEU A 157 -11.85 -4.32 -13.03
C LEU A 157 -13.30 -4.38 -12.56
N LEU A 158 -14.23 -4.16 -13.48
CA LEU A 158 -15.66 -4.39 -13.24
C LEU A 158 -15.96 -5.84 -13.60
N LEU A 159 -16.37 -6.61 -12.62
CA LEU A 159 -16.89 -7.95 -12.83
C LEU A 159 -18.39 -7.97 -12.53
N LEU A 160 -19.15 -8.76 -13.29
CA LEU A 160 -20.60 -8.91 -13.13
C LEU A 160 -20.94 -10.35 -12.81
N GLY A 161 -21.76 -10.55 -11.78
CA GLY A 161 -22.23 -11.86 -11.33
C GLY A 161 -23.48 -12.29 -12.07
N LYS A 162 -24.56 -12.52 -11.31
CA LYS A 162 -25.82 -13.09 -11.81
C LYS A 162 -26.45 -12.27 -12.95
N ASP A 163 -26.32 -10.95 -12.89
CA ASP A 163 -26.83 -9.97 -13.85
C ASP A 163 -26.04 -8.66 -13.71
N ASP A 164 -26.46 -7.64 -14.46
CA ASP A 164 -25.77 -6.35 -14.51
C ASP A 164 -25.96 -5.52 -13.21
N GLU A 165 -26.81 -5.98 -12.29
CA GLU A 165 -27.07 -5.40 -10.97
C GLU A 165 -26.27 -6.08 -9.84
N ASP A 166 -25.36 -7.00 -10.18
CA ASP A 166 -24.45 -7.68 -9.23
C ASP A 166 -22.97 -7.35 -9.54
N PRO A 167 -22.54 -6.10 -9.29
CA PRO A 167 -21.18 -5.67 -9.61
C PRO A 167 -20.17 -6.02 -8.50
N LEU A 168 -19.04 -6.57 -8.91
CA LEU A 168 -17.83 -6.72 -8.10
C LEU A 168 -16.71 -5.88 -8.70
N PHE A 169 -16.23 -4.90 -7.93
CA PHE A 169 -15.07 -4.11 -8.33
C PHE A 169 -13.80 -4.64 -7.70
N LEU A 170 -12.83 -5.00 -8.55
CA LEU A 170 -11.48 -5.34 -8.13
C LEU A 170 -10.50 -4.24 -8.53
N GLN A 171 -9.40 -4.17 -7.80
CA GLN A 171 -8.31 -3.26 -8.04
C GLN A 171 -7.01 -4.04 -8.15
N ALA A 172 -6.37 -3.98 -9.32
CA ALA A 172 -5.02 -4.50 -9.54
C ALA A 172 -4.01 -3.34 -9.47
N LYS A 173 -3.16 -3.36 -8.44
CA LYS A 173 -2.13 -2.34 -8.21
C LYS A 173 -0.75 -2.90 -8.48
N LYS A 174 0.04 -2.16 -9.26
CA LYS A 174 1.45 -2.48 -9.51
C LYS A 174 2.19 -2.57 -8.17
N ALA A 175 2.86 -3.68 -7.95
CA ALA A 175 3.82 -3.86 -6.87
C ALA A 175 5.22 -3.58 -7.41
N GLU A 176 5.92 -2.64 -6.79
CA GLU A 176 7.31 -2.34 -7.11
C GLU A 176 8.25 -3.03 -6.13
N GLU A 177 9.52 -3.04 -6.49
CA GLU A 177 10.58 -3.48 -5.60
C GLU A 177 10.54 -2.66 -4.31
N SER A 178 10.78 -3.33 -3.18
CA SER A 178 10.84 -2.63 -1.90
C SER A 178 12.02 -1.67 -1.90
N VAL A 179 11.79 -0.43 -1.45
CA VAL A 179 12.88 0.52 -1.16
C VAL A 179 13.87 -0.02 -0.12
N LEU A 180 13.45 -1.02 0.68
CA LEU A 180 14.30 -1.69 1.66
C LEU A 180 15.08 -2.88 1.09
N ALA A 181 14.81 -3.32 -0.15
CA ALA A 181 15.46 -4.49 -0.73
C ALA A 181 17.00 -4.41 -0.73
N PRO A 182 17.64 -3.25 -1.02
CA PRO A 182 19.10 -3.14 -0.95
C PRO A 182 19.69 -3.34 0.45
N TYR A 183 18.89 -3.17 1.51
CA TYR A 183 19.35 -3.20 2.91
C TYR A 183 18.93 -4.48 3.64
N ALA A 184 17.81 -5.08 3.23
CA ALA A 184 17.25 -6.29 3.86
C ALA A 184 17.64 -7.57 3.12
N GLY A 185 18.23 -7.47 1.93
CA GLY A 185 18.52 -8.60 1.06
C GLY A 185 17.27 -9.16 0.37
N PRO A 186 17.43 -10.20 -0.47
CA PRO A 186 16.33 -10.80 -1.19
C PRO A 186 15.38 -11.54 -0.23
N GLY A 187 14.07 -11.31 -0.40
CA GLY A 187 13.03 -12.08 0.29
C GLY A 187 12.75 -13.44 -0.39
N PRO A 188 11.97 -14.33 0.25
CA PRO A 188 11.67 -15.66 -0.28
C PRO A 188 10.65 -15.68 -1.43
N TYR A 189 10.09 -14.52 -1.79
CA TYR A 189 8.96 -14.43 -2.74
C TYR A 189 9.44 -14.23 -4.17
N ARG A 190 8.75 -14.87 -5.12
CA ARG A 190 9.14 -14.85 -6.55
C ARG A 190 8.72 -13.57 -7.27
N THR A 191 7.74 -12.87 -6.72
CA THR A 191 7.18 -11.64 -7.29
C THR A 191 6.94 -10.59 -6.21
N GLN A 192 6.95 -9.31 -6.60
CA GLN A 192 6.65 -8.21 -5.68
C GLN A 192 5.17 -8.22 -5.25
N GLY A 193 4.27 -8.68 -6.12
CA GLY A 193 2.85 -8.84 -5.79
C GLY A 193 2.65 -9.86 -4.67
N GLU A 194 3.29 -11.02 -4.79
CA GLU A 194 3.29 -12.07 -3.76
C GLU A 194 3.85 -11.55 -2.43
N ARG A 195 5.01 -10.85 -2.46
CA ARG A 195 5.60 -10.24 -1.26
C ARG A 195 4.62 -9.32 -0.54
N VAL A 196 3.93 -8.45 -1.28
CA VAL A 196 2.95 -7.51 -0.71
C VAL A 196 1.77 -8.26 -0.10
N VAL A 197 1.22 -9.27 -0.78
CA VAL A 197 0.08 -10.04 -0.29
C VAL A 197 0.45 -10.87 0.94
N ALA A 198 1.59 -11.55 0.92
CA ALA A 198 2.08 -12.32 2.06
C ALA A 198 2.29 -11.42 3.28
N GLY A 199 2.92 -10.25 3.10
CA GLY A 199 3.08 -9.26 4.17
C GLY A 199 1.74 -8.78 4.74
N GLN A 200 0.75 -8.50 3.88
CA GLN A 200 -0.59 -8.12 4.32
C GLN A 200 -1.28 -9.23 5.12
N ARG A 201 -1.28 -10.48 4.63
CA ARG A 201 -1.87 -11.63 5.33
C ARG A 201 -1.20 -11.92 6.68
N LEU A 202 0.11 -11.71 6.78
CA LEU A 202 0.87 -11.83 8.02
C LEU A 202 0.50 -10.75 9.04
N MET A 203 0.45 -9.48 8.63
CA MET A 203 0.26 -8.36 9.54
C MET A 203 -1.23 -8.13 9.90
N GLN A 204 -2.11 -8.13 8.90
CA GLN A 204 -3.51 -7.75 9.05
C GLN A 204 -4.32 -8.85 9.71
N ALA A 205 -5.04 -8.54 10.78
CA ALA A 205 -5.91 -9.50 11.46
C ALA A 205 -7.01 -10.04 10.52
N THR A 206 -7.52 -9.17 9.65
CA THR A 206 -8.48 -9.51 8.60
C THR A 206 -8.00 -8.85 7.32
N SER A 207 -7.66 -9.67 6.32
CA SER A 207 -7.35 -9.20 4.96
C SER A 207 -8.59 -9.27 4.07
N ASP A 208 -8.54 -8.58 2.93
CA ASP A 208 -9.55 -8.68 1.89
C ASP A 208 -9.68 -10.13 1.38
N ILE A 209 -10.90 -10.62 1.17
CA ILE A 209 -11.14 -12.02 0.79
C ILE A 209 -10.66 -12.35 -0.63
N PHE A 210 -10.53 -11.34 -1.50
CA PHE A 210 -10.01 -11.45 -2.85
C PHE A 210 -8.56 -10.94 -2.95
N LEU A 211 -7.85 -10.86 -1.82
CA LEU A 211 -6.45 -10.46 -1.81
C LEU A 211 -5.58 -11.54 -2.46
N GLY A 212 -5.11 -11.27 -3.67
CA GLY A 212 -4.28 -12.14 -4.50
C GLY A 212 -3.19 -11.37 -5.24
N TRP A 213 -2.41 -12.06 -6.05
CA TRP A 213 -1.37 -11.43 -6.87
C TRP A 213 -1.27 -12.10 -8.22
N GLU A 214 -0.76 -11.37 -9.21
CA GLU A 214 -0.44 -11.94 -10.51
C GLU A 214 0.55 -11.04 -11.23
N ARG A 215 1.21 -11.58 -12.25
CA ARG A 215 2.13 -10.87 -13.12
C ARG A 215 1.50 -10.68 -14.50
N LEU A 216 1.70 -9.51 -15.06
CA LEU A 216 1.18 -9.11 -16.37
C LEU A 216 2.31 -8.61 -17.27
N TYR A 217 2.18 -8.86 -18.57
CA TYR A 217 2.92 -8.12 -19.58
C TYR A 217 2.08 -6.93 -20.06
N GLY A 218 2.63 -5.73 -19.95
CA GLY A 218 1.99 -4.56 -20.55
C GLY A 218 2.11 -4.58 -22.08
N VAL A 219 1.35 -3.72 -22.76
CA VAL A 219 1.44 -3.50 -24.22
C VAL A 219 2.84 -3.05 -24.67
N ASP A 220 3.64 -2.54 -23.75
CA ASP A 220 5.05 -2.17 -23.95
C ASP A 220 6.01 -3.36 -23.79
N GLY A 221 5.49 -4.59 -23.72
CA GLY A 221 6.25 -5.82 -23.49
C GLY A 221 6.86 -5.91 -22.08
N ARG A 222 6.66 -4.92 -21.21
CA ARG A 222 7.28 -4.90 -19.88
C ARG A 222 6.47 -5.69 -18.88
N ARG A 223 7.15 -6.62 -18.23
CA ARG A 223 6.64 -7.44 -17.15
C ARG A 223 6.45 -6.61 -15.88
N ARG A 224 5.27 -6.70 -15.27
CA ARG A 224 4.93 -5.98 -14.03
C ARG A 224 4.21 -6.92 -13.07
N ASP A 225 4.57 -6.82 -11.80
CA ASP A 225 3.92 -7.56 -10.73
C ASP A 225 2.74 -6.74 -10.20
N PHE A 226 1.63 -7.40 -9.88
CA PHE A 226 0.44 -6.79 -9.33
C PHE A 226 -0.01 -7.52 -8.07
N TYR A 227 -0.58 -6.77 -7.13
CA TYR A 227 -1.46 -7.32 -6.11
C TYR A 227 -2.88 -6.85 -6.40
N ILE A 228 -3.84 -7.74 -6.16
CA ILE A 228 -5.24 -7.62 -6.53
C ILE A 228 -6.07 -7.74 -5.25
N ARG A 229 -7.11 -6.91 -5.12
CA ARG A 229 -8.01 -6.86 -3.97
C ARG A 229 -9.34 -6.23 -4.37
N GLN A 230 -10.38 -6.34 -3.56
CA GLN A 230 -11.58 -5.53 -3.78
C GLN A 230 -11.26 -4.03 -3.74
N LEU A 231 -11.88 -3.28 -4.65
CA LEU A 231 -11.89 -1.84 -4.57
C LEU A 231 -12.89 -1.42 -3.49
N ARG A 232 -12.37 -0.87 -2.39
CA ARG A 232 -13.16 -0.11 -1.43
C ARG A 232 -12.78 1.35 -1.59
N ASP A 233 -13.68 2.16 -2.14
CA ASP A 233 -13.40 3.60 -2.34
C ASP A 233 -13.69 4.43 -1.07
N TRP A 234 -14.07 3.79 0.03
CA TRP A 234 -14.20 4.46 1.30
C TRP A 234 -12.84 4.60 1.98
N LYS A 235 -12.36 5.83 2.07
CA LYS A 235 -11.26 6.21 2.96
C LYS A 235 -11.82 7.03 4.10
N GLY A 236 -12.05 6.40 5.24
CA GLY A 236 -12.20 7.13 6.50
C GLY A 236 -10.83 7.68 6.88
N ILE A 237 -10.54 8.93 6.54
CA ILE A 237 -9.31 9.61 6.93
C ILE A 237 -9.61 10.36 8.22
N VAL A 238 -8.82 10.08 9.25
CA VAL A 238 -8.84 10.87 10.48
C VAL A 238 -8.12 12.17 10.19
N VAL A 239 -8.84 13.28 10.29
CA VAL A 239 -8.31 14.64 10.13
C VAL A 239 -7.73 15.05 11.48
N ALA A 240 -6.41 14.87 11.63
CA ALA A 240 -5.69 15.05 12.88
C ALA A 240 -5.90 16.47 13.47
N GLU A 241 -5.99 17.47 12.59
CA GLU A 241 -6.18 18.89 12.91
C GLU A 241 -7.51 19.17 13.61
N ASN A 242 -8.50 18.31 13.42
CA ASN A 242 -9.83 18.45 14.00
C ASN A 242 -10.00 17.67 15.31
N LEU A 243 -8.98 16.93 15.74
CA LEU A 243 -9.07 16.12 16.96
C LEU A 243 -8.80 16.99 18.19
N SER A 244 -9.65 16.85 19.21
CA SER A 244 -9.30 17.33 20.55
C SER A 244 -8.09 16.57 21.10
N PRO A 245 -7.33 17.12 22.07
CA PRO A 245 -6.19 16.43 22.66
C PRO A 245 -6.53 15.02 23.17
N GLY A 246 -7.68 14.85 23.82
CA GLY A 246 -8.13 13.54 24.30
C GLY A 246 -8.40 12.53 23.17
N THR A 247 -9.05 12.96 22.10
CA THR A 247 -9.30 12.09 20.93
C THR A 247 -8.00 11.76 20.18
N MET A 248 -7.07 12.71 20.12
CA MET A 248 -5.74 12.50 19.55
C MET A 248 -4.97 11.42 20.31
N THR A 249 -4.96 11.48 21.65
CA THR A 249 -4.34 10.46 22.49
C THR A 249 -4.94 9.08 22.23
N LEU A 250 -6.28 8.98 22.26
CA LEU A 250 -6.97 7.72 21.97
C LEU A 250 -6.64 7.18 20.57
N PHE A 251 -6.60 8.06 19.57
CA PHE A 251 -6.23 7.68 18.22
C PHE A 251 -4.79 7.14 18.14
N GLY A 252 -3.86 7.81 18.82
CA GLY A 252 -2.47 7.36 18.96
C GLY A 252 -2.35 5.98 19.63
N GLU A 253 -3.11 5.73 20.70
CA GLU A 253 -3.15 4.42 21.36
C GLU A 253 -3.65 3.30 20.43
N VAL A 254 -4.71 3.56 19.66
CA VAL A 254 -5.24 2.60 18.68
C VAL A 254 -4.24 2.33 17.56
N CYS A 255 -3.57 3.36 17.06
CA CYS A 255 -2.50 3.22 16.06
C CYS A 255 -1.32 2.42 16.61
N GLY A 256 -0.86 2.74 17.82
CA GLY A 256 0.22 2.02 18.51
C GLY A 256 -0.11 0.55 18.73
N ALA A 257 -1.29 0.24 19.25
CA ALA A 257 -1.75 -1.13 19.45
C ALA A 257 -1.84 -1.92 18.12
N THR A 258 -2.33 -1.28 17.05
CA THR A 258 -2.43 -1.88 15.71
C THR A 258 -1.04 -2.18 15.15
N LEU A 259 -0.11 -1.23 15.27
CA LEU A 259 1.27 -1.36 14.82
C LEU A 259 2.02 -2.46 15.60
N ALA A 260 1.90 -2.44 16.94
CA ALA A 260 2.50 -3.46 17.81
C ALA A 260 2.00 -4.86 17.45
N ARG A 261 0.70 -5.03 17.21
CA ARG A 261 0.12 -6.30 16.77
C ARG A 261 0.67 -6.74 15.42
N ALA A 262 0.78 -5.84 14.45
CA ALA A 262 1.34 -6.14 13.13
C ALA A 262 2.79 -6.63 13.24
N HIS A 263 3.63 -5.94 14.00
CA HIS A 263 5.03 -6.33 14.24
C HIS A 263 5.16 -7.65 15.00
N ALA A 264 4.34 -7.86 16.04
CA ALA A 264 4.36 -9.11 16.80
C ALA A 264 3.93 -10.34 15.97
N ARG A 265 3.15 -10.14 14.91
CA ARG A 265 2.74 -11.20 13.98
C ARG A 265 3.75 -11.45 12.86
N SER A 266 4.49 -10.43 12.43
CA SER A 266 5.41 -10.51 11.29
C SER A 266 6.88 -10.66 11.68
N GLY A 267 7.25 -10.42 12.94
CA GLY A 267 8.62 -10.53 13.46
C GLY A 267 8.72 -11.29 14.78
N ASP A 268 9.92 -11.35 15.34
CA ASP A 268 10.16 -11.94 16.65
C ASP A 268 9.67 -10.99 17.74
N ARG A 269 8.45 -11.24 18.23
CA ARG A 269 7.82 -10.44 19.29
C ARG A 269 8.65 -10.34 20.57
N ILE A 270 9.46 -11.36 20.91
CA ILE A 270 10.28 -11.35 22.12
C ILE A 270 11.50 -10.47 21.89
N ALA A 271 12.17 -10.60 20.73
CA ALA A 271 13.29 -9.75 20.39
C ALA A 271 12.88 -8.26 20.30
N ILE A 272 11.73 -7.98 19.68
CA ILE A 272 11.18 -6.62 19.58
C ILE A 272 10.88 -6.06 20.98
N ALA A 273 10.16 -6.81 21.83
CA ALA A 273 9.86 -6.37 23.19
C ALA A 273 11.13 -6.16 24.03
N ALA A 274 12.12 -7.04 23.90
CA ALA A 274 13.40 -6.91 24.61
C ALA A 274 14.21 -5.68 24.14
N TYR A 275 14.17 -5.37 22.84
CA TYR A 275 14.81 -4.18 22.28
C TYR A 275 14.16 -2.89 22.77
N LEU A 276 12.82 -2.84 22.79
CA LEU A 276 12.08 -1.68 23.30
C LEU A 276 12.27 -1.50 24.81
N GLY A 277 12.32 -2.61 25.56
CA GLY A 277 12.46 -2.60 27.01
C GLY A 277 11.22 -2.05 27.73
N GLY A 278 11.41 -1.60 28.97
CA GLY A 278 10.34 -0.99 29.80
C GLY A 278 10.53 0.50 30.06
N SER A 279 11.53 1.13 29.44
CA SER A 279 11.81 2.56 29.57
C SER A 279 11.15 3.35 28.44
N ASP A 280 10.94 4.65 28.67
CA ASP A 280 10.41 5.62 27.71
C ASP A 280 11.45 6.14 26.68
N VAL A 281 12.61 5.47 26.55
CA VAL A 281 13.67 5.86 25.59
C VAL A 281 13.18 5.80 24.15
N PHE A 282 12.49 4.72 23.78
CA PHE A 282 11.93 4.58 22.44
C PHE A 282 10.85 5.64 22.17
N ASP A 283 9.95 5.87 23.13
CA ASP A 283 8.87 6.83 23.02
C ASP A 283 9.41 8.25 22.77
N ARG A 284 10.43 8.66 23.54
CA ARG A 284 11.14 9.94 23.33
C ARG A 284 11.82 10.01 21.96
N ALA A 285 12.45 8.93 21.52
CA ALA A 285 13.13 8.89 20.22
C ALA A 285 12.14 9.02 19.04
N VAL A 286 10.98 8.36 19.12
CA VAL A 286 9.92 8.47 18.12
C VAL A 286 9.30 9.86 18.12
N ALA A 287 9.07 10.45 19.29
CA ALA A 287 8.57 11.82 19.41
C ALA A 287 9.55 12.82 18.77
N GLY A 288 10.83 12.75 19.12
CA GLY A 288 11.87 13.62 18.52
C GLY A 288 12.02 13.41 17.01
N PHE A 289 11.91 12.17 16.52
CA PHE A 289 11.88 11.90 15.08
C PHE A 289 10.65 12.55 14.41
N ALA A 290 9.47 12.44 15.02
CA ALA A 290 8.24 12.98 14.47
C ALA A 290 8.29 14.52 14.35
N GLU A 291 8.80 15.21 15.37
CA GLU A 291 9.02 16.67 15.35
C GLU A 291 10.02 17.06 14.25
N ALA A 292 11.20 16.43 14.22
CA ALA A 292 12.21 16.72 13.21
C ALA A 292 11.72 16.45 11.77
N TYR A 293 10.91 15.41 11.60
CA TYR A 293 10.30 15.07 10.31
C TYR A 293 9.21 16.06 9.91
N ALA A 294 8.43 16.58 10.87
CA ALA A 294 7.46 17.64 10.61
C ALA A 294 8.17 18.91 10.11
N ASP A 295 9.23 19.35 10.80
CA ASP A 295 10.03 20.50 10.37
C ASP A 295 10.65 20.30 8.98
N GLN A 296 11.09 19.08 8.69
CA GLN A 296 11.64 18.73 7.38
C GLN A 296 10.58 18.85 6.28
N ASN A 297 9.36 18.35 6.51
CA ASN A 297 8.26 18.48 5.56
C ASN A 297 7.91 19.96 5.30
N GLU A 298 7.93 20.82 6.32
CA GLU A 298 7.71 22.26 6.15
C GLU A 298 8.81 22.94 5.32
N ARG A 299 10.08 22.56 5.54
CA ARG A 299 11.20 23.03 4.73
C ARG A 299 11.08 22.59 3.28
N ASP A 300 10.73 21.32 3.05
CA ASP A 300 10.58 20.76 1.71
C ASP A 300 9.41 21.40 0.96
N HIS A 301 8.28 21.63 1.65
CA HIS A 301 7.16 22.34 1.07
C HIS A 301 7.53 23.79 0.67
N ARG A 302 8.24 24.53 1.54
CA ARG A 302 8.74 25.86 1.20
C ARG A 302 9.67 25.83 -0.01
N ALA A 303 10.64 24.91 -0.03
CA ALA A 303 11.57 24.77 -1.15
C ALA A 303 10.84 24.43 -2.48
N LEU A 304 9.79 23.61 -2.42
CA LEU A 304 8.93 23.31 -3.56
C LEU A 304 8.21 24.56 -4.06
N VAL A 305 7.56 25.32 -3.18
CA VAL A 305 6.84 26.55 -3.52
C VAL A 305 7.80 27.59 -4.12
N GLU A 306 8.98 27.77 -3.55
CA GLU A 306 10.02 28.66 -4.08
C GLU A 306 10.52 28.20 -5.45
N ALA A 307 10.69 26.90 -5.66
CA ALA A 307 11.07 26.35 -6.97
C ALA A 307 10.02 26.62 -8.04
N VAL A 308 8.73 26.55 -7.69
CA VAL A 308 7.62 26.90 -8.58
C VAL A 308 7.62 28.39 -8.88
N ARG A 309 7.68 29.24 -7.84
CA ARG A 309 7.72 30.70 -8.00
C ARG A 309 8.92 31.17 -8.83
N GLY A 310 10.08 30.55 -8.63
CA GLY A 310 11.31 30.81 -9.39
C GLY A 310 11.36 30.15 -10.77
N GLY A 311 10.30 29.49 -11.23
CA GLY A 311 10.21 28.87 -12.56
C GLY A 311 11.10 27.63 -12.76
N ARG A 312 11.77 27.13 -11.71
CA ARG A 312 12.56 25.89 -11.78
C ARG A 312 11.68 24.66 -11.93
N LEU A 313 10.47 24.70 -11.37
CA LEU A 313 9.45 23.68 -11.50
C LEU A 313 8.19 24.29 -12.11
N ARG A 314 7.53 23.54 -13.00
CA ARG A 314 6.22 23.92 -13.53
C ARG A 314 5.15 23.40 -12.57
N ALA A 315 4.18 24.25 -12.24
CA ALA A 315 2.96 23.86 -11.57
C ALA A 315 1.78 24.38 -12.40
N GLU A 316 0.73 23.58 -12.49
CA GLU A 316 -0.54 23.95 -13.11
C GLU A 316 -1.53 24.30 -12.00
N SER A 317 -2.43 25.25 -12.25
CA SER A 317 -3.57 25.51 -11.39
C SER A 317 -4.46 24.28 -11.36
N ALA A 318 -4.85 23.84 -10.16
CA ALA A 318 -5.81 22.74 -9.98
C ALA A 318 -7.21 23.11 -10.47
#